data_AF-A0A2R5LEZ7-F1
#
_entry.id   AF-A0A2R5LEZ7-F1
#
_cell.length_a   1.000
_cell.length_b   1.000
_cell.length_c   1.000
_cell.angle_alpha   90.00
_cell.angle_beta   90.00
_cell.angle_gamma   90.00
#
_symmetry.space_group_name_H-M   'P 1'
#
loop_
_entity.id
_entity.type
_entity.pdbx_description
1 polymer ?
#
loop_
_entity_poly.entity_id
_entity_poly.type
_entity_poly.pdbx_seq_one_letter_code
_entity_poly.pdbx_strand_id
1 'polypeptide(L)'
;VFGAFLFTILFSAVEGNRNCHSWAGNICQIPMYDRLKDKNRLLACSYYCQPDNWNSCWFKEAEGSECVRFGKSRPGKCHSGACITRNSTYMSLIKESFNTARKCERGYDYLKDSHGIYGCKYYCKDRRRAIVNVPDGSDCQAAAEART
;
A
#
# COMPACT_ATOMS: atom_id res chain seq x y z
N VAL A 1 15.84 9.84 50.49
CA VAL A 1 16.81 9.83 49.37
C VAL A 1 16.10 9.24 48.16
N PHE A 2 15.65 10.09 47.23
CA PHE A 2 14.89 9.68 46.04
C PHE A 2 15.87 9.27 44.92
N GLY A 3 15.81 8.01 44.49
CA GLY A 3 16.58 7.49 43.36
C GLY A 3 15.82 7.70 42.05
N ALA A 4 16.33 8.57 41.18
CA ALA A 4 15.76 8.85 39.87
C ALA A 4 16.12 7.74 38.87
N PHE A 5 15.11 7.13 38.26
CA PHE A 5 15.22 6.25 37.10
C PHE A 5 15.52 7.09 35.85
N LEU A 6 16.70 6.92 35.27
CA LEU A 6 17.01 7.41 33.92
C LEU A 6 16.77 6.26 32.92
N PHE A 7 15.60 6.27 32.27
CA PHE A 7 15.36 5.48 31.06
C PHE A 7 15.91 6.27 29.87
N THR A 8 17.09 5.89 29.39
CA THR A 8 17.65 6.39 28.13
C THR A 8 16.91 5.72 26.98
N ILE A 9 15.97 6.43 26.35
CA ILE A 9 15.35 6.00 25.10
C ILE A 9 16.36 6.28 23.97
N LEU A 10 17.06 5.23 23.52
CA LEU A 10 17.81 5.24 22.27
C LEU A 10 16.82 5.32 21.10
N PHE A 11 16.71 6.49 20.49
CA PHE A 11 16.12 6.63 19.15
C PHE A 11 17.08 5.98 18.16
N SER A 12 16.80 4.73 17.77
CA SER A 12 17.46 4.11 16.63
C SER A 12 17.07 4.89 15.37
N ALA A 13 18.03 5.65 14.83
CA ALA A 13 17.94 6.24 13.51
C ALA A 13 17.77 5.11 12.49
N VAL A 14 16.61 5.05 11.83
CA VAL A 14 16.37 4.14 10.71
C VAL A 14 17.22 4.62 9.53
N GLU A 15 18.26 3.86 9.20
CA GLU A 15 19.08 4.10 8.00
C GLU A 15 18.25 3.79 6.74
N GLY A 16 17.57 4.83 6.24
CA GLY A 16 16.81 4.80 4.99
C GLY A 16 17.73 4.70 3.77
N ASN A 17 17.45 3.71 2.92
CA ASN A 17 18.18 3.41 1.69
C ASN A 17 18.23 4.63 0.73
N ARG A 18 19.45 5.00 0.29
CA ARG A 18 19.80 6.23 -0.44
C ARG A 18 19.45 6.15 -1.93
N ASN A 19 18.27 6.67 -2.33
CA ASN A 19 18.02 7.07 -3.73
C ASN A 19 17.50 8.52 -3.86
N CYS A 20 17.42 9.26 -2.76
CA CYS A 20 17.11 10.70 -2.77
C CYS A 20 18.41 11.50 -2.64
N HIS A 21 19.24 11.51 -3.69
CA HIS A 21 20.36 12.43 -3.74
C HIS A 21 19.87 13.82 -4.15
N SER A 22 19.63 14.65 -3.13
CA SER A 22 19.74 16.12 -3.12
C SER A 22 19.47 16.87 -4.42
N TRP A 23 18.21 17.20 -4.68
CA TRP A 23 17.87 18.48 -5.31
C TRP A 23 16.81 19.15 -4.44
N ALA A 24 17.28 20.06 -3.59
CA ALA A 24 16.49 20.92 -2.68
C ALA A 24 15.54 20.20 -1.68
N GLY A 25 16.11 19.79 -0.54
CA GLY A 25 15.47 20.01 0.78
C GLY A 25 14.21 19.25 1.19
N ASN A 26 13.56 18.46 0.34
CA ASN A 26 12.38 17.69 0.76
C ASN A 26 12.77 16.29 1.25
N ILE A 27 13.25 16.26 2.49
CA ILE A 27 13.41 15.01 3.23
C ILE A 27 12.01 14.40 3.37
N CYS A 28 11.81 13.18 2.89
CA CYS A 28 10.59 12.43 3.16
C CYS A 28 10.62 11.99 4.63
N GLN A 29 10.40 12.93 5.54
CA GLN A 29 10.28 12.63 6.95
C GLN A 29 8.88 12.08 7.17
N ILE A 30 8.79 10.74 7.33
CA ILE A 30 7.59 9.99 7.71
C ILE A 30 6.60 9.86 6.54
N PRO A 31 5.90 8.71 6.39
CA PRO A 31 4.81 8.64 5.42
C PRO A 31 3.77 9.72 5.74
N MET A 32 3.65 10.71 4.87
CA MET A 32 2.68 11.80 4.98
C MET A 32 1.22 11.36 4.75
N TYR A 33 0.98 10.05 4.71
CA TYR A 33 -0.31 9.45 4.41
C TYR A 33 -0.37 8.02 4.92
N ASP A 34 -1.58 7.57 5.24
CA ASP A 34 -1.81 6.23 5.77
C ASP A 34 -1.34 5.16 4.80
N ARG A 35 -0.64 4.16 5.34
CA ARG A 35 -0.15 3.03 4.56
C ARG A 35 -1.27 2.01 4.40
N LEU A 36 -1.46 1.54 3.17
CA LEU A 36 -2.39 0.47 2.84
C LEU A 36 -1.95 -0.85 3.47
N LYS A 37 -2.82 -1.38 4.35
CA LYS A 37 -2.62 -2.63 5.09
C LYS A 37 -3.76 -3.60 4.85
N ASP A 38 -3.44 -4.90 4.86
CA ASP A 38 -4.41 -6.00 5.00
C ASP A 38 -4.07 -6.78 6.26
N LYS A 39 -5.01 -6.88 7.21
CA LYS A 39 -4.81 -7.55 8.51
C LYS A 39 -3.49 -7.13 9.20
N ASN A 40 -3.24 -5.83 9.30
CA ASN A 40 -2.02 -5.18 9.82
C ASN A 40 -0.73 -5.36 9.01
N ARG A 41 -0.73 -6.14 7.93
CA ARG A 41 0.42 -6.30 7.04
C ARG A 41 0.41 -5.26 5.93
N LEU A 42 1.55 -4.66 5.64
CA LEU A 42 1.70 -3.67 4.57
C LEU A 42 1.53 -4.34 3.20
N LEU A 43 0.69 -3.78 2.34
CA LEU A 43 0.49 -4.33 0.98
C LEU A 43 1.69 -4.13 0.05
N ALA A 44 2.66 -3.29 0.41
CA ALA A 44 3.91 -3.15 -0.31
C ALA A 44 5.05 -2.89 0.66
N CYS A 45 6.24 -3.40 0.36
CA CYS A 45 7.46 -3.15 1.14
C CYS A 45 8.17 -1.85 0.73
N SER A 46 7.57 -1.06 -0.15
CA SER A 46 8.12 0.19 -0.66
C SER A 46 7.01 1.17 -1.02
N TYR A 47 7.34 2.46 -1.03
CA TYR A 47 6.36 3.52 -1.19
C TYR A 47 6.90 4.80 -1.78
N TYR A 48 6.04 5.55 -2.47
CA TYR A 48 6.35 6.90 -2.94
C TYR A 48 6.12 7.91 -1.83
N CYS A 49 6.95 8.94 -1.76
CA CYS A 49 6.76 10.04 -0.81
C CYS A 49 5.49 10.85 -1.12
N GLN A 50 5.25 11.07 -2.41
CA GLN A 50 4.13 11.87 -2.92
C GLN A 50 3.48 11.14 -4.09
N PRO A 51 2.48 10.27 -3.85
CA PRO A 51 1.78 9.53 -4.90
C PRO A 51 1.11 10.43 -5.96
N ASP A 52 0.92 11.71 -5.68
CA ASP A 52 0.41 12.70 -6.62
C ASP A 52 1.47 13.16 -7.66
N ASN A 53 2.75 12.87 -7.41
CA ASN A 53 3.88 13.28 -8.25
C ASN A 53 4.70 12.07 -8.73
N TRP A 54 4.81 11.92 -10.05
CA TRP A 54 5.53 10.83 -10.71
C TRP A 54 7.04 10.87 -10.46
N ASN A 55 7.59 12.06 -10.26
CA ASN A 55 9.01 12.29 -10.00
C ASN A 55 9.31 12.37 -8.49
N SER A 56 8.42 11.80 -7.66
CA SER A 56 8.67 11.76 -6.22
C SER A 56 9.60 10.61 -5.85
N CYS A 57 10.40 10.86 -4.81
CA CYS A 57 11.23 9.84 -4.19
C CYS A 57 10.41 8.63 -3.74
N TRP A 58 11.05 7.46 -3.69
CA TRP A 58 10.51 6.27 -3.06
C TRP A 58 11.42 5.76 -1.94
N PHE A 59 10.80 5.11 -0.97
CA PHE A 59 11.43 4.55 0.22
C PHE A 59 11.05 3.09 0.39
N LYS A 60 11.93 2.34 1.04
CA LYS A 60 11.60 1.02 1.57
C LYS A 60 11.00 1.19 2.96
N GLU A 61 10.07 0.31 3.29
CA GLU A 61 9.56 0.21 4.67
C GLU A 61 10.71 -0.19 5.61
N ALA A 62 10.58 0.11 6.90
CA ALA A 62 11.61 -0.17 7.90
C ALA A 62 11.98 -1.67 7.93
N GLU A 63 13.23 -1.99 8.25
CA GLU A 63 13.66 -3.38 8.37
C GLU A 63 12.80 -4.13 9.39
N GLY A 64 12.43 -5.38 9.08
CA GLY A 64 11.52 -6.19 9.90
C GLY A 64 10.03 -5.84 9.75
N SER A 65 9.66 -4.84 8.92
CA SER A 65 8.25 -4.54 8.65
C SER A 65 7.54 -5.72 7.99
N GLU A 66 6.39 -6.12 8.53
CA GLU A 66 5.54 -7.15 7.93
C GLU A 66 4.83 -6.61 6.69
N CYS A 67 5.45 -6.80 5.53
CA CYS A 67 4.85 -6.51 4.24
C CYS A 67 4.47 -7.80 3.49
N VAL A 68 3.64 -7.66 2.46
CA VAL A 68 3.14 -8.77 1.66
C VAL A 68 3.99 -8.94 0.40
N ARG A 69 4.45 -10.16 0.12
CA ARG A 69 5.13 -10.52 -1.12
C ARG A 69 4.17 -11.23 -2.07
N PHE A 70 3.64 -10.48 -3.04
CA PHE A 70 2.65 -10.92 -4.02
C PHE A 70 3.18 -11.85 -5.14
N GLY A 71 4.48 -12.19 -5.15
CA GLY A 71 5.05 -13.08 -6.19
C GLY A 71 4.44 -14.50 -6.25
N LYS A 72 3.60 -14.90 -5.29
CA LYS A 72 2.86 -16.17 -5.28
C LYS A 72 1.37 -16.04 -4.94
N SER A 73 0.82 -14.83 -4.93
CA SER A 73 -0.61 -14.67 -4.65
C SER A 73 -1.46 -15.23 -5.79
N ARG A 74 -2.66 -15.69 -5.43
CA ARG A 74 -3.65 -16.07 -6.44
C ARG A 74 -4.25 -14.82 -7.09
N PRO A 75 -4.27 -14.76 -8.43
CA PRO A 75 -4.98 -13.71 -9.14
C PRO A 75 -6.49 -13.85 -8.91
N GLY A 76 -7.21 -12.74 -9.04
CA GLY A 76 -8.66 -12.68 -8.86
C GLY A 76 -9.24 -11.41 -9.46
N LYS A 77 -10.49 -11.13 -9.09
CA LYS A 77 -11.21 -9.93 -9.51
C LYS A 77 -11.64 -9.09 -8.31
N CYS A 78 -11.53 -7.78 -8.44
CA CYS A 78 -12.01 -6.86 -7.41
C CYS A 78 -13.53 -6.86 -7.33
N HIS A 79 -14.05 -6.87 -6.11
CA HIS A 79 -15.42 -6.51 -5.82
C HIS A 79 -15.52 -5.82 -4.46
N SER A 80 -16.09 -4.62 -4.42
CA SER A 80 -16.29 -3.82 -3.20
C SER A 80 -15.02 -3.64 -2.34
N GLY A 81 -13.85 -3.56 -2.98
CA GLY A 81 -12.56 -3.40 -2.30
C GLY A 81 -11.93 -4.69 -1.76
N ALA A 82 -12.50 -5.86 -2.08
CA ALA A 82 -11.92 -7.16 -1.79
C ALA A 82 -11.48 -7.87 -3.09
N CYS A 83 -10.40 -8.65 -3.02
CA CYS A 83 -9.94 -9.46 -4.14
C CYS A 83 -10.55 -10.87 -4.06
N ILE A 84 -11.44 -11.19 -5.00
CA ILE A 84 -12.14 -12.47 -5.04
C ILE A 84 -11.38 -13.42 -5.98
N THR A 85 -10.76 -14.45 -5.41
CA THR A 85 -9.93 -15.43 -6.16
C THR A 85 -10.74 -16.58 -6.74
N ARG A 86 -11.90 -16.90 -6.14
CA ARG A 86 -12.79 -17.98 -6.62
C ARG A 86 -13.80 -17.44 -7.63
N ASN A 87 -13.76 -17.97 -8.84
CA ASN A 87 -14.64 -17.52 -9.93
C ASN A 87 -16.13 -17.72 -9.61
N SER A 88 -16.52 -18.85 -9.02
CA SER A 88 -17.93 -19.09 -8.65
C SER A 88 -18.47 -18.05 -7.68
N THR A 89 -17.67 -17.68 -6.67
CA THR A 89 -18.01 -16.61 -5.72
C THR A 89 -18.14 -15.27 -6.44
N TYR A 90 -17.18 -14.93 -7.30
CA TYR A 90 -17.22 -13.69 -8.07
C TYR A 90 -18.47 -13.60 -8.96
N MET A 91 -18.84 -14.67 -9.66
CA MET A 91 -20.02 -14.71 -10.53
C MET A 91 -21.36 -14.54 -9.78
N SER A 92 -21.42 -14.87 -8.50
CA SER A 92 -22.59 -14.57 -7.66
C SER A 92 -22.63 -13.09 -7.28
N LEU A 93 -21.48 -12.52 -6.92
CA LEU A 93 -21.36 -11.14 -6.45
C LEU A 93 -21.70 -10.10 -7.53
N ILE A 94 -21.29 -10.34 -8.78
CA ILE A 94 -21.59 -9.42 -9.89
C ILE A 94 -23.09 -9.27 -10.18
N LYS A 95 -23.95 -10.15 -9.64
CA LYS A 95 -25.40 -10.06 -9.79
C LYS A 95 -26.06 -9.13 -8.77
N GLU A 96 -25.38 -8.83 -7.67
CA GLU A 96 -25.93 -8.07 -6.54
C GLU A 96 -25.59 -6.59 -6.66
N SER A 97 -24.31 -6.28 -6.83
CA SER A 97 -23.83 -4.91 -6.99
C SER A 97 -22.52 -4.91 -7.77
N PHE A 98 -22.35 -3.93 -8.64
CA PHE A 98 -21.15 -3.85 -9.47
C PHE A 98 -20.81 -2.40 -9.76
N ASN A 99 -19.76 -1.91 -9.11
CA ASN A 99 -19.32 -0.52 -9.28
C ASN A 99 -18.05 -0.44 -10.13
N THR A 100 -18.22 -0.13 -11.41
CA THR A 100 -17.11 0.08 -12.35
C THR A 100 -16.59 1.51 -12.37
N ALA A 101 -17.22 2.43 -11.63
CA ALA A 101 -16.85 3.83 -11.63
C ALA A 101 -15.58 4.06 -10.80
N ARG A 102 -14.58 4.67 -11.43
CA ARG A 102 -13.36 5.12 -10.75
C ARG A 102 -13.66 6.39 -9.95
N LYS A 103 -13.36 6.36 -8.65
CA LYS A 103 -13.57 7.52 -7.76
C LYS A 103 -12.61 8.69 -8.01
N CYS A 104 -11.37 8.42 -8.39
CA CYS A 104 -10.34 9.44 -8.60
C CYS A 104 -9.22 8.89 -9.50
N GLU A 105 -8.38 9.75 -10.07
CA GLU A 105 -7.16 9.29 -10.74
C GLU A 105 -6.26 8.56 -9.73
N ARG A 106 -5.61 7.47 -10.16
CA ARG A 106 -4.73 6.69 -9.30
C ARG A 106 -3.37 7.38 -9.16
N GLY A 107 -2.89 7.49 -7.93
CA GLY A 107 -1.54 7.95 -7.62
C GLY A 107 -0.46 6.93 -7.98
N TYR A 108 0.78 7.39 -8.01
CA TYR A 108 1.96 6.55 -8.18
C TYR A 108 2.20 5.75 -6.89
N ASP A 109 2.18 4.42 -7.02
CA ASP A 109 2.36 3.50 -5.90
C ASP A 109 3.00 2.19 -6.39
N TYR A 110 3.44 1.35 -5.45
CA TYR A 110 3.96 0.00 -5.71
C TYR A 110 2.91 -1.09 -5.47
N LEU A 111 1.61 -0.75 -5.52
CA LEU A 111 0.51 -1.66 -5.20
C LEU A 111 -0.02 -2.39 -6.44
N LYS A 112 0.81 -2.60 -7.47
CA LYS A 112 0.47 -3.41 -8.64
C LYS A 112 1.69 -4.09 -9.23
N ASP A 113 1.44 -5.16 -9.95
CA ASP A 113 2.36 -5.72 -10.94
C ASP A 113 1.59 -6.13 -12.21
N SER A 114 2.17 -7.00 -13.03
CA SER A 114 1.57 -7.52 -14.27
C SER A 114 0.32 -8.38 -14.06
N HIS A 115 0.07 -8.91 -12.86
CA HIS A 115 -1.07 -9.77 -12.54
C HIS A 115 -2.23 -9.02 -11.88
N GLY A 116 -2.04 -7.73 -11.55
CA GLY A 116 -3.13 -6.88 -11.05
C GLY A 116 -2.75 -6.07 -9.82
N ILE A 117 -3.77 -5.44 -9.23
CA ILE A 117 -3.62 -4.56 -8.07
C ILE A 117 -3.69 -5.32 -6.75
N TYR A 118 -2.88 -4.91 -5.78
CA TYR A 118 -2.81 -5.55 -4.48
C TYR A 118 -3.97 -5.11 -3.59
N GLY A 119 -4.76 -6.06 -3.11
CA GLY A 119 -5.82 -5.80 -2.12
C GLY A 119 -6.96 -4.88 -2.59
N CYS A 120 -7.15 -4.68 -3.90
CA CYS A 120 -8.27 -3.95 -4.49
C CYS A 120 -8.50 -2.51 -3.97
N LYS A 121 -7.41 -1.84 -3.58
CA LYS A 121 -7.44 -0.46 -3.11
C LYS A 121 -6.25 0.32 -3.68
N TYR A 122 -6.41 1.63 -3.83
CA TYR A 122 -5.36 2.53 -4.32
C TYR A 122 -5.48 3.91 -3.68
N TYR A 123 -4.42 4.71 -3.80
CA TYR A 123 -4.40 6.11 -3.38
C TYR A 123 -4.89 7.01 -4.50
N CYS A 124 -5.75 7.97 -4.20
CA CYS A 124 -6.07 9.05 -5.12
C CYS A 124 -4.83 9.91 -5.42
N LYS A 125 -4.69 10.33 -6.68
CA LYS A 125 -3.67 11.28 -7.16
C LYS A 125 -4.05 12.72 -6.81
N ASP A 126 -4.23 12.97 -5.53
CA ASP A 126 -4.50 14.28 -4.97
C ASP A 126 -3.73 14.45 -3.66
N ARG A 127 -3.76 15.67 -3.09
CA ARG A 127 -3.05 15.97 -1.83
C ARG A 127 -3.63 15.24 -0.62
N ARG A 128 -4.91 14.84 -0.64
CA ARG A 128 -5.55 14.09 0.45
C ARG A 128 -5.12 12.62 0.44
N ARG A 129 -4.75 12.09 -0.72
CA ARG A 129 -4.26 10.71 -0.92
C ARG A 129 -5.23 9.68 -0.34
N ALA A 130 -6.52 9.96 -0.51
CA ALA A 130 -7.58 9.13 0.03
C ALA A 130 -7.43 7.69 -0.49
N ILE A 131 -7.58 6.73 0.41
CA ILE A 131 -7.59 5.31 0.06
C ILE A 131 -9.00 4.96 -0.42
N VAL A 132 -9.09 4.51 -1.67
CA VAL A 132 -10.37 4.17 -2.29
C VAL A 132 -10.33 2.77 -2.90
N ASN A 133 -11.51 2.17 -3.05
CA ASN A 133 -11.66 0.88 -3.69
C ASN A 133 -11.42 1.00 -5.20
N VAL A 134 -10.74 0.01 -5.74
CA VAL A 134 -10.61 -0.21 -7.18
C VAL A 134 -11.97 -0.55 -7.76
N PRO A 135 -12.29 -0.09 -8.97
CA PRO A 135 -13.49 -0.52 -9.69
C PRO A 135 -13.64 -2.03 -9.75
N ASP A 136 -14.86 -2.50 -9.58
CA ASP A 136 -15.19 -3.91 -9.63
C ASP A 136 -14.84 -4.51 -11.01
N GLY A 137 -14.40 -5.76 -11.02
CA GLY A 137 -13.92 -6.48 -12.20
C GLY A 137 -12.49 -6.19 -12.64
N SER A 138 -11.81 -5.27 -11.96
CA SER A 138 -10.36 -5.08 -12.15
C SER A 138 -9.59 -6.31 -11.69
N ASP A 139 -8.49 -6.63 -12.38
CA ASP A 139 -7.58 -7.70 -11.97
C ASP A 139 -6.88 -7.36 -10.66
N CYS A 140 -6.80 -8.34 -9.77
CA CYS A 140 -6.22 -8.17 -8.45
C CYS A 140 -5.45 -9.38 -7.98
N GLN A 141 -4.70 -9.18 -6.90
CA GLN A 141 -4.06 -10.25 -6.16
C GLN A 141 -4.42 -10.19 -4.69
N ALA A 142 -4.75 -11.36 -4.14
CA ALA A 142 -5.20 -11.48 -2.75
C ALA A 142 -4.02 -11.54 -1.77
N ALA A 143 -4.01 -10.60 -0.82
CA ALA A 143 -3.00 -10.51 0.23
C ALA A 143 -3.06 -11.70 1.22
N ALA A 144 -4.26 -12.21 1.48
CA ALA A 144 -4.48 -13.32 2.41
C ALA A 144 -3.76 -14.62 2.01
N GLU A 145 -3.47 -14.81 0.72
CA GLU A 145 -2.77 -15.98 0.19
C GLU A 145 -1.29 -15.70 -0.09
N ALA A 146 -0.84 -14.47 0.16
CA ALA A 146 0.53 -14.03 -0.08
C ALA A 146 1.41 -14.14 1.18
N ARG A 147 2.67 -14.51 0.96
CA ARG A 147 3.67 -14.70 2.02
C ARG A 147 4.12 -13.36 2.62
N THR A 148 4.56 -13.38 3.88
CA THR A 148 5.39 -12.33 4.48
C THR A 148 6.84 -12.52 4.08
#